data_AF-X1MMU8-F1
#
_entry.id   AF-X1MMU8-F1
#
_cell.length_a   1.000
_cell.length_b   1.000
_cell.length_c   1.000
_cell.angle_alpha   90.00
_cell.angle_beta   90.00
_cell.angle_gamma   90.00
#
_symmetry.space_group_name_H-M   'P 1'
#
loop_
_entity.id
_entity.type
_entity.pdbx_description
1 polymer ?
#
loop_
_entity_poly.entity_id
_entity_poly.type
_entity_poly.pdbx_seq_one_letter_code
_entity_poly.pdbx_strand_id
1 'polypeptide(L)'
;AYNIPKLITVSNQFVSEPTQCPVNIKPLKQVELYHFSWSYLLTLAHILLFDNELNIKDKNQVEIMREVVNYLESDKSGVCGFRQMKQGWKDVVEKINSGTRLKTSDTDLYDSVISWQQEEKDLALILSRSLGVFVNSGEAKYRGNLKARIDDDKEKLIRKSLLTSNLRVKGAVSDIKIEALFKRKVIEMFVTLKAPQDKKLKGQLNWIKRQLDNCRKKNKETFKKIQNEILIEIILKNTNRTERVSIDTIDNIYDEIKDREIKEFRILYIKDFSKK
;
A
#
# COMPACT_ATOMS: atom_id res chain seq x y z
N ALA A 1 -17.93 -16.80 -37.76
CA ALA A 1 -17.40 -16.96 -36.39
C ALA A 1 -17.61 -15.62 -35.68
N TYR A 2 -18.17 -15.62 -34.46
CA TYR A 2 -18.37 -14.39 -33.71
C TYR A 2 -17.00 -13.77 -33.39
N ASN A 3 -16.76 -12.55 -33.86
CA ASN A 3 -15.54 -11.79 -33.63
C ASN A 3 -15.55 -11.24 -32.19
N ILE A 4 -15.34 -12.11 -31.20
CA ILE A 4 -15.29 -11.74 -29.78
C ILE A 4 -13.82 -11.48 -29.44
N PRO A 5 -13.36 -10.22 -29.37
CA PRO A 5 -11.93 -9.93 -29.20
C PRO A 5 -11.45 -10.11 -27.76
N LYS A 6 -12.36 -10.14 -26.78
CA LYS A 6 -12.03 -10.09 -25.35
C LYS A 6 -12.91 -11.03 -24.53
N LEU A 7 -12.30 -11.72 -23.58
CA LEU A 7 -12.94 -12.50 -22.53
C LEU A 7 -12.64 -11.85 -21.19
N ILE A 8 -13.68 -11.51 -20.43
CA ILE A 8 -13.55 -10.89 -19.11
C ILE A 8 -14.05 -11.88 -18.07
N THR A 9 -13.26 -12.06 -17.01
CA THR A 9 -13.63 -12.83 -15.84
C THR A 9 -13.79 -11.90 -14.64
N VAL A 10 -14.76 -12.19 -13.77
CA VAL A 10 -15.02 -11.40 -12.56
C VAL A 10 -15.14 -12.33 -11.35
N SER A 11 -14.41 -12.06 -10.28
CA SER A 11 -14.49 -12.82 -9.02
C SER A 11 -14.04 -11.97 -7.83
N ASN A 12 -13.96 -12.53 -6.62
CA ASN A 12 -13.37 -11.84 -5.46
C ASN A 12 -11.83 -11.92 -5.41
N GLN A 13 -11.19 -12.58 -6.38
CA GLN A 13 -9.74 -12.71 -6.41
C GLN A 13 -9.09 -11.45 -6.96
N PHE A 14 -7.95 -11.04 -6.39
CA PHE A 14 -7.20 -9.89 -6.89
C PHE A 14 -6.12 -10.29 -7.88
N VAL A 15 -5.88 -9.38 -8.82
CA VAL A 15 -4.73 -9.38 -9.72
C VAL A 15 -4.06 -8.02 -9.68
N SER A 16 -2.74 -7.98 -9.93
CA SER A 16 -2.02 -6.70 -9.98
C SER A 16 -2.50 -5.88 -11.18
N GLU A 17 -2.69 -6.55 -12.32
CA GLU A 17 -3.08 -5.96 -13.60
C GLU A 17 -4.26 -6.71 -14.22
N PRO A 18 -5.17 -6.03 -14.93
CA PRO A 18 -6.33 -6.68 -15.56
C PRO A 18 -5.99 -7.78 -16.56
N THR A 19 -4.80 -7.76 -17.18
CA THR A 19 -4.37 -8.79 -18.14
C THR A 19 -3.93 -10.10 -17.49
N GLN A 20 -3.89 -10.15 -16.16
CA GLN A 20 -3.57 -11.34 -15.40
C GLN A 20 -4.88 -12.07 -15.05
N CYS A 21 -4.82 -13.38 -14.85
CA CYS A 21 -5.95 -14.17 -14.42
C CYS A 21 -5.57 -14.98 -13.17
N PRO A 22 -6.39 -14.96 -12.10
CA PRO A 22 -6.11 -15.72 -10.88
C PRO A 22 -6.32 -17.23 -11.05
N VAL A 23 -6.96 -17.63 -12.16
CA VAL A 23 -7.19 -19.03 -12.55
C VAL A 23 -6.53 -19.30 -13.90
N ASN A 24 -6.08 -20.54 -14.09
CA ASN A 24 -5.38 -20.94 -15.31
C ASN A 24 -6.37 -21.17 -16.46
N ILE A 25 -6.81 -20.06 -17.07
CA ILE A 25 -7.67 -20.07 -18.27
C ILE A 25 -6.79 -19.78 -19.49
N LYS A 26 -6.84 -20.67 -20.48
CA LYS A 26 -6.19 -20.45 -21.77
C LYS A 26 -7.22 -19.87 -22.74
N PRO A 27 -7.14 -18.58 -23.11
CA PRO A 27 -8.04 -18.01 -24.09
C PRO A 27 -7.73 -18.58 -25.49
N LEU A 28 -8.71 -18.47 -26.40
CA LEU A 28 -8.50 -18.75 -27.83
C LEU A 28 -7.46 -17.76 -28.40
N LYS A 29 -6.71 -18.17 -29.45
CA LYS A 29 -5.58 -17.39 -30.00
C LYS A 29 -5.89 -15.93 -30.38
N GLN A 30 -7.15 -15.59 -30.65
CA GLN A 30 -7.60 -14.25 -31.06
C GLN A 30 -8.35 -13.48 -29.96
N VAL A 31 -8.40 -14.03 -28.73
CA VAL A 31 -9.19 -13.49 -27.62
C VAL A 31 -8.25 -13.06 -26.51
N GLU A 32 -8.29 -11.78 -26.16
CA GLU A 32 -7.56 -11.26 -25.01
C GLU A 32 -8.30 -11.61 -23.71
N LEU A 33 -7.59 -12.10 -22.70
CA LEU A 33 -8.17 -12.44 -21.40
C LEU A 33 -7.93 -11.32 -20.39
N TYR A 34 -8.99 -10.91 -19.73
CA TYR A 34 -8.96 -9.95 -18.63
C TYR A 34 -9.63 -10.49 -17.37
N HIS A 35 -9.20 -9.98 -16.23
CA HIS A 35 -9.80 -10.24 -14.93
C HIS A 35 -10.04 -8.96 -14.14
N PHE A 36 -11.20 -8.86 -13.52
CA PHE A 36 -11.53 -7.80 -12.57
C PHE A 36 -12.04 -8.40 -11.26
N SER A 37 -11.61 -7.83 -10.13
CA SER A 37 -12.23 -8.18 -8.86
C SER A 37 -13.55 -7.42 -8.67
N TRP A 38 -14.52 -8.02 -7.97
CA TRP A 38 -15.73 -7.29 -7.58
C TRP A 38 -15.43 -6.04 -6.76
N SER A 39 -14.43 -6.12 -5.86
CA SER A 39 -13.93 -4.98 -5.10
C SER A 39 -13.34 -3.87 -5.98
N TYR A 40 -12.72 -4.22 -7.12
CA TYR A 40 -12.26 -3.23 -8.10
C TYR A 40 -13.43 -2.55 -8.81
N LEU A 41 -14.45 -3.30 -9.22
CA LEU A 41 -15.65 -2.74 -9.84
C LEU A 41 -16.43 -1.85 -8.86
N LEU A 42 -16.54 -2.25 -7.59
CA LEU A 42 -17.11 -1.42 -6.53
C LEU A 42 -16.29 -0.14 -6.33
N THR A 43 -14.96 -0.22 -6.42
CA THR A 43 -14.09 0.96 -6.32
C THR A 43 -14.31 1.92 -7.49
N LEU A 44 -14.44 1.40 -8.71
CA LEU A 44 -14.84 2.19 -9.88
C LEU A 44 -16.18 2.89 -9.66
N ALA A 45 -17.18 2.15 -9.17
CA ALA A 45 -18.52 2.69 -8.89
C ALA A 45 -18.47 3.85 -7.89
N HIS A 46 -17.70 3.70 -6.79
CA HIS A 46 -17.46 4.78 -5.84
C HIS A 46 -16.79 5.99 -6.50
N ILE A 47 -15.70 5.81 -7.24
CA ILE A 47 -14.99 6.91 -7.90
C ILE A 47 -15.92 7.68 -8.85
N LEU A 48 -16.81 7.00 -9.56
CA LEU A 48 -17.80 7.63 -10.44
C LEU A 48 -18.85 8.48 -9.70
N LEU A 49 -19.06 8.23 -8.40
CA LEU A 49 -19.95 9.00 -7.53
C LEU A 49 -19.27 10.16 -6.80
N PHE A 50 -17.93 10.20 -6.76
CA PHE A 50 -17.18 11.32 -6.18
C PHE A 50 -17.25 12.55 -7.07
N ASP A 51 -17.11 13.74 -6.47
CA ASP A 51 -16.92 14.98 -7.22
C ASP A 51 -15.47 15.06 -7.73
N ASN A 52 -15.23 14.53 -8.93
CA ASN A 52 -13.91 14.45 -9.58
C ASN A 52 -14.04 14.51 -11.12
N GLU A 53 -12.92 14.41 -11.83
CA GLU A 53 -12.87 14.49 -13.32
C GLU A 53 -13.62 13.35 -14.05
N LEU A 54 -13.88 12.23 -13.37
CA LEU A 54 -14.50 11.01 -13.92
C LEU A 54 -15.97 10.87 -13.51
N ASN A 55 -16.52 11.83 -12.78
CA ASN A 55 -17.84 11.72 -12.18
C ASN A 55 -18.96 11.60 -13.23
N ILE A 56 -20.02 10.89 -12.86
CA ILE A 56 -21.22 10.79 -13.70
C ILE A 56 -21.95 12.14 -13.67
N LYS A 57 -22.14 12.73 -14.86
CA LYS A 57 -22.83 14.03 -14.99
C LYS A 57 -24.35 13.92 -14.97
N ASP A 58 -24.89 12.82 -15.51
CA ASP A 58 -26.32 12.60 -15.59
C ASP A 58 -26.88 12.18 -14.22
N LYS A 59 -27.86 12.94 -13.72
CA LYS A 59 -28.44 12.73 -12.40
C LYS A 59 -29.12 11.35 -12.26
N ASN A 60 -29.76 10.84 -13.32
CA ASN A 60 -30.43 9.55 -13.25
C ASN A 60 -29.41 8.41 -13.18
N GLN A 61 -28.32 8.51 -13.94
CA GLN A 61 -27.21 7.56 -13.87
C GLN A 61 -26.51 7.58 -12.49
N VAL A 62 -26.44 8.73 -11.81
CA VAL A 62 -25.95 8.82 -10.43
C VAL A 62 -26.83 8.00 -9.49
N GLU A 63 -28.16 8.12 -9.57
CA GLU A 63 -29.05 7.33 -8.71
C GLU A 63 -28.95 5.82 -9.01
N ILE A 64 -28.85 5.42 -10.29
CA ILE A 64 -28.60 4.03 -10.66
C ILE A 64 -27.28 3.53 -10.07
N MET A 65 -26.22 4.33 -10.14
CA MET A 65 -24.91 3.95 -9.60
C MET A 65 -24.93 3.82 -8.08
N ARG A 66 -25.70 4.66 -7.37
CA ARG A 66 -25.90 4.52 -5.92
C ARG A 66 -26.58 3.19 -5.57
N GLU A 67 -27.58 2.76 -6.33
CA GLU A 67 -28.21 1.45 -6.14
C GLU A 67 -27.25 0.30 -6.39
N VAL A 68 -26.39 0.40 -7.42
CA VAL A 68 -25.33 -0.58 -7.68
C VAL A 68 -24.36 -0.67 -6.50
N VAL A 69 -23.91 0.47 -5.97
CA VAL A 69 -23.04 0.51 -4.79
C VAL A 69 -23.74 -0.11 -3.58
N ASN A 70 -24.98 0.31 -3.28
CA ASN A 70 -25.77 -0.24 -2.17
C ASN A 70 -25.92 -1.76 -2.27
N TYR A 71 -26.16 -2.29 -3.47
CA TYR A 71 -26.26 -3.72 -3.71
C TYR A 71 -24.91 -4.42 -3.44
N LEU A 72 -23.82 -3.92 -4.01
CA LEU A 72 -22.49 -4.53 -3.88
C LEU A 72 -21.90 -4.41 -2.46
N GLU A 73 -22.30 -3.40 -1.69
CA GLU A 73 -21.87 -3.24 -0.30
C GLU A 73 -22.71 -4.06 0.68
N SER A 74 -23.87 -4.57 0.26
CA SER A 74 -24.67 -5.48 1.08
C SER A 74 -23.88 -6.75 1.40
N ASP A 75 -23.89 -7.18 2.66
CA ASP A 75 -23.27 -8.44 3.09
C ASP A 75 -23.77 -9.66 2.29
N LYS A 76 -24.98 -9.59 1.74
CA LYS A 76 -25.59 -10.66 0.93
C LYS A 76 -25.01 -10.76 -0.48
N SER A 77 -24.34 -9.73 -0.98
CA SER A 77 -23.74 -9.72 -2.33
C SER A 77 -22.55 -10.66 -2.45
N GLY A 78 -21.91 -10.98 -1.31
CA GLY A 78 -20.68 -11.76 -1.27
C GLY A 78 -19.44 -11.02 -1.80
N VAL A 79 -19.55 -9.73 -2.18
CA VAL A 79 -18.40 -8.92 -2.55
C VAL A 79 -17.52 -8.74 -1.32
N CYS A 80 -16.25 -9.11 -1.44
CA CYS A 80 -15.32 -8.97 -0.34
C CYS A 80 -13.93 -8.52 -0.77
N GLY A 81 -13.30 -7.77 0.13
CA GLY A 81 -11.88 -7.47 0.09
C GLY A 81 -11.02 -8.70 0.40
N PHE A 82 -9.71 -8.50 0.50
CA PHE A 82 -8.80 -9.52 0.99
C PHE A 82 -8.88 -9.52 2.52
N ARG A 83 -9.44 -10.58 3.13
CA ARG A 83 -9.71 -10.61 4.57
C ARG A 83 -8.67 -11.36 5.39
N GLN A 84 -7.94 -12.28 4.76
CA GLN A 84 -7.03 -13.18 5.48
C GLN A 84 -5.89 -13.65 4.59
N MET A 85 -4.68 -13.60 5.14
CA MET A 85 -3.50 -14.22 4.56
C MET A 85 -3.69 -15.74 4.42
N LYS A 86 -3.13 -16.34 3.36
CA LYS A 86 -3.11 -17.80 3.20
C LYS A 86 -2.26 -18.47 4.29
N GLN A 87 -2.45 -19.78 4.46
CA GLN A 87 -1.72 -20.60 5.43
C GLN A 87 -0.19 -20.43 5.34
N GLY A 88 0.35 -20.31 4.11
CA GLY A 88 1.78 -20.12 3.91
C GLY A 88 2.38 -18.90 4.64
N TRP A 89 1.58 -17.86 4.91
CA TRP A 89 2.03 -16.70 5.68
C TRP A 89 2.43 -17.10 7.10
N LYS A 90 1.62 -17.92 7.76
CA LYS A 90 1.90 -18.41 9.12
C LYS A 90 3.17 -19.27 9.11
N ASP A 91 3.26 -20.19 8.16
CA ASP A 91 4.39 -21.12 8.07
C ASP A 91 5.72 -20.37 7.80
N VAL A 92 5.70 -19.36 6.93
CA VAL A 92 6.87 -18.48 6.68
C VAL A 92 7.26 -17.70 7.94
N VAL A 93 6.30 -17.14 8.66
CA VAL A 93 6.56 -16.42 9.93
C VAL A 93 7.21 -17.37 10.94
N GLU A 94 6.70 -18.59 11.09
CA GLU A 94 7.26 -19.61 11.99
C GLU A 94 8.67 -20.05 11.58
N LYS A 95 8.92 -20.27 10.28
CA LYS A 95 10.25 -20.58 9.76
C LYS A 95 11.24 -19.46 10.02
N ILE A 96 10.87 -18.20 9.76
CA ILE A 96 11.74 -17.04 10.01
C ILE A 96 12.05 -16.90 11.50
N ASN A 97 11.05 -17.07 12.36
CA ASN A 97 11.21 -16.95 13.82
C ASN A 97 12.06 -18.08 14.43
N SER A 98 11.96 -19.30 13.88
CA SER A 98 12.77 -20.45 14.31
C SER A 98 14.18 -20.47 13.71
N GLY A 99 14.52 -19.53 12.82
CA GLY A 99 15.80 -19.52 12.10
C GLY A 99 15.89 -20.56 10.97
N THR A 100 14.76 -21.17 10.61
CA THR A 100 14.70 -22.12 9.50
C THR A 100 14.91 -21.39 8.18
N ARG A 101 15.82 -21.92 7.35
CA ARG A 101 16.12 -21.34 6.03
C ARG A 101 14.96 -21.56 5.06
N LEU A 102 14.44 -20.47 4.50
CA LEU A 102 13.49 -20.50 3.39
C LEU A 102 14.19 -20.88 2.08
N LYS A 103 13.53 -21.67 1.24
CA LYS A 103 13.99 -22.02 -0.11
C LYS A 103 13.01 -21.50 -1.16
N THR A 104 13.52 -21.16 -2.33
CA THR A 104 12.71 -20.65 -3.46
C THR A 104 11.64 -21.64 -3.94
N SER A 105 11.87 -22.94 -3.73
CA SER A 105 10.95 -24.03 -4.05
C SER A 105 9.80 -24.19 -3.06
N ASP A 106 9.87 -23.53 -1.89
CA ASP A 106 8.86 -23.74 -0.86
C ASP A 106 7.52 -23.12 -1.28
N THR A 107 6.44 -23.89 -1.14
CA THR A 107 5.09 -23.47 -1.55
C THR A 107 4.51 -22.39 -0.65
N ASP A 108 4.82 -22.43 0.65
CA ASP A 108 4.42 -21.42 1.64
C ASP A 108 5.02 -20.05 1.34
N LEU A 109 6.21 -20.00 0.73
CA LEU A 109 6.82 -18.76 0.26
C LEU A 109 6.00 -18.10 -0.85
N TYR A 110 5.56 -18.88 -1.84
CA TYR A 110 4.70 -18.38 -2.91
C TYR A 110 3.37 -17.87 -2.35
N ASP A 111 2.74 -18.66 -1.48
CA ASP A 111 1.45 -18.27 -0.89
C ASP A 111 1.56 -17.01 -0.03
N SER A 112 2.65 -16.83 0.71
CA SER A 112 2.93 -15.61 1.48
C SER A 112 3.07 -14.38 0.60
N VAL A 113 3.88 -14.48 -0.47
CA VAL A 113 4.10 -13.38 -1.41
C VAL A 113 2.81 -13.00 -2.12
N ILE A 114 2.03 -13.99 -2.59
CA ILE A 114 0.73 -13.73 -3.23
C ILE A 114 -0.23 -13.07 -2.23
N SER A 115 -0.30 -13.57 -1.00
CA SER A 115 -1.18 -12.99 0.02
C SER A 115 -0.83 -11.52 0.29
N TRP A 116 0.46 -11.20 0.39
CA TRP A 116 0.92 -9.82 0.55
C TRP A 116 0.55 -8.93 -0.64
N GLN A 117 0.73 -9.40 -1.87
CA GLN A 117 0.36 -8.65 -3.07
C GLN A 117 -1.17 -8.47 -3.19
N GLN A 118 -1.97 -9.42 -2.72
CA GLN A 118 -3.43 -9.32 -2.66
C GLN A 118 -3.88 -8.30 -1.61
N GLU A 119 -3.31 -8.35 -0.41
CA GLU A 119 -3.51 -7.33 0.64
C GLU A 119 -3.15 -5.92 0.13
N GLU A 120 -1.98 -5.78 -0.51
CA GLU A 120 -1.57 -4.51 -1.11
C GLU A 120 -2.62 -3.96 -2.08
N LYS A 121 -3.14 -4.82 -2.97
CA LYS A 121 -4.14 -4.41 -3.96
C LYS A 121 -5.44 -3.99 -3.27
N ASP A 122 -5.89 -4.73 -2.26
CA ASP A 122 -7.10 -4.41 -1.52
C ASP A 122 -6.97 -3.09 -0.75
N LEU A 123 -5.82 -2.84 -0.11
CA LEU A 123 -5.51 -1.57 0.55
C LEU A 123 -5.55 -0.39 -0.43
N ALA A 124 -5.03 -0.57 -1.65
CA ALA A 124 -5.11 0.45 -2.69
C ALA A 124 -6.57 0.76 -3.09
N LEU A 125 -7.41 -0.26 -3.20
CA LEU A 125 -8.83 -0.11 -3.53
C LEU A 125 -9.61 0.57 -2.40
N ILE A 126 -9.38 0.15 -1.14
CA ILE A 126 -9.95 0.81 0.04
C ILE A 126 -9.59 2.30 0.04
N LEU A 127 -8.30 2.61 -0.11
CA LEU A 127 -7.84 4.00 -0.12
C LEU A 127 -8.41 4.79 -1.30
N SER A 128 -8.57 4.15 -2.46
CA SER A 128 -9.20 4.78 -3.64
C SER A 128 -10.65 5.18 -3.37
N ARG A 129 -11.43 4.32 -2.72
CA ARG A 129 -12.81 4.63 -2.32
C ARG A 129 -12.87 5.75 -1.30
N SER A 130 -11.93 5.82 -0.37
CA SER A 130 -11.89 6.91 0.61
C SER A 130 -11.47 8.26 0.02
N LEU A 131 -10.61 8.25 -1.00
CA LEU A 131 -10.06 9.48 -1.61
C LEU A 131 -10.83 9.95 -2.85
N GLY A 132 -11.67 9.11 -3.45
CA GLY A 132 -12.35 9.42 -4.70
C GLY A 132 -11.43 9.47 -5.92
N VAL A 133 -10.22 8.92 -5.83
CA VAL A 133 -9.24 8.86 -6.92
C VAL A 133 -8.54 7.51 -6.91
N PHE A 134 -8.10 7.04 -8.09
CA PHE A 134 -7.36 5.78 -8.17
C PHE A 134 -6.00 5.86 -7.47
N VAL A 135 -5.80 4.93 -6.54
CA VAL A 135 -4.50 4.63 -5.94
C VAL A 135 -3.89 3.46 -6.67
N ASN A 136 -2.70 3.68 -7.25
CA ASN A 136 -1.97 2.61 -7.91
C ASN A 136 -1.12 1.86 -6.89
N SER A 137 -1.00 0.55 -7.04
CA SER A 137 -0.16 -0.28 -6.19
C SER A 137 0.92 -1.01 -6.99
N GLY A 138 2.01 -1.37 -6.31
CA GLY A 138 3.13 -2.11 -6.88
C GLY A 138 4.20 -1.22 -7.49
N GLU A 139 5.19 -1.84 -8.13
CA GLU A 139 6.33 -1.14 -8.72
C GLU A 139 6.23 -1.12 -10.26
N ALA A 140 6.46 0.05 -10.87
CA ALA A 140 6.35 0.23 -12.31
C ALA A 140 7.23 -0.73 -13.14
N LYS A 141 8.40 -1.14 -12.59
CA LYS A 141 9.32 -2.10 -13.24
C LYS A 141 8.71 -3.49 -13.48
N TYR A 142 7.63 -3.84 -12.78
CA TYR A 142 6.98 -5.16 -12.90
C TYR A 142 5.69 -5.13 -13.73
N ARG A 143 5.37 -4.00 -14.38
CA ARG A 143 4.16 -3.87 -15.20
C ARG A 143 4.14 -4.96 -16.27
N GLY A 144 3.04 -5.73 -16.31
CA GLY A 144 2.85 -6.82 -17.26
C GLY A 144 3.66 -8.09 -16.98
N ASN A 145 4.50 -8.14 -15.93
CA ASN A 145 5.31 -9.31 -15.60
C ASN A 145 5.14 -9.71 -14.12
N LEU A 146 4.02 -10.40 -13.83
CA LEU A 146 3.70 -10.89 -12.49
C LEU A 146 4.76 -11.87 -11.96
N LYS A 147 5.28 -12.73 -12.83
CA LYS A 147 6.27 -13.74 -12.45
C LYS A 147 7.55 -13.07 -11.91
N ALA A 148 8.08 -12.08 -12.63
CA ALA A 148 9.25 -11.34 -12.18
C ALA A 148 9.02 -10.61 -10.85
N ARG A 149 7.80 -10.10 -10.61
CA ARG A 149 7.43 -9.49 -9.33
C ARG A 149 7.47 -10.50 -8.18
N ILE A 150 6.81 -11.64 -8.37
CA ILE A 150 6.74 -12.72 -7.38
C ILE A 150 8.15 -13.23 -7.07
N ASP A 151 8.97 -13.46 -8.08
CA ASP A 151 10.33 -13.97 -7.91
C ASP A 151 11.21 -12.96 -7.15
N ASP A 152 11.07 -11.65 -7.40
CA ASP A 152 11.78 -10.61 -6.65
C ASP A 152 11.32 -10.52 -5.18
N ASP A 153 10.02 -10.57 -4.92
CA ASP A 153 9.46 -10.53 -3.57
C ASP A 153 9.84 -11.80 -2.77
N LYS A 154 9.88 -12.97 -3.41
CA LYS A 154 10.42 -14.21 -2.83
C LYS A 154 11.88 -14.01 -2.41
N GLU A 155 12.70 -13.44 -3.28
CA GLU A 155 14.12 -13.23 -2.99
C GLU A 155 14.34 -12.21 -1.86
N LYS A 156 13.56 -11.12 -1.84
CA LYS A 156 13.56 -10.14 -0.73
C LYS A 156 13.18 -10.82 0.59
N LEU A 157 12.16 -11.66 0.60
CA LEU A 157 11.73 -12.38 1.79
C LEU A 157 12.78 -13.38 2.29
N ILE A 158 13.43 -14.13 1.38
CA ILE A 158 14.52 -15.05 1.74
C ILE A 158 15.73 -14.30 2.29
N ARG A 159 16.22 -13.27 1.60
CA ARG A 159 17.48 -12.58 1.96
C ARG A 159 17.32 -11.61 3.12
N LYS A 160 16.20 -10.90 3.17
CA LYS A 160 16.01 -9.76 4.08
C LYS A 160 14.90 -9.98 5.10
N SER A 161 14.09 -11.04 4.96
CA SER A 161 12.90 -11.25 5.79
C SER A 161 11.97 -10.03 5.76
N LEU A 162 11.78 -9.48 4.56
CA LEU A 162 11.06 -8.23 4.28
C LEU A 162 10.19 -8.40 3.04
N LEU A 163 8.94 -7.91 3.13
CA LEU A 163 8.09 -7.63 1.97
C LEU A 163 7.74 -6.14 1.93
N THR A 164 7.63 -5.59 0.73
CA THR A 164 7.43 -4.16 0.52
C THR A 164 6.27 -3.90 -0.41
N SER A 165 5.50 -2.87 -0.12
CA SER A 165 4.43 -2.37 -0.97
C SER A 165 4.55 -0.87 -1.16
N ASN A 166 4.07 -0.38 -2.30
CA ASN A 166 4.04 1.05 -2.61
C ASN A 166 2.63 1.39 -3.07
N LEU A 167 2.01 2.40 -2.44
CA LEU A 167 0.72 2.94 -2.81
C LEU A 167 0.92 4.37 -3.34
N ARG A 168 0.59 4.59 -4.60
CA ARG A 168 0.76 5.87 -5.30
C ARG A 168 -0.57 6.57 -5.44
N VAL A 169 -0.69 7.71 -4.76
CA VAL A 169 -1.84 8.61 -4.82
C VAL A 169 -1.51 9.81 -5.72
N LYS A 170 -2.35 10.11 -6.71
CA LYS A 170 -2.18 11.29 -7.58
C LYS A 170 -2.16 12.56 -6.71
N GLY A 171 -1.13 13.39 -6.88
CA GLY A 171 -0.98 14.65 -6.14
C GLY A 171 -0.40 14.53 -4.73
N ALA A 172 -0.10 13.31 -4.24
CA ALA A 172 0.64 13.15 -2.99
C ALA A 172 2.12 13.52 -3.15
N VAL A 173 2.75 13.95 -2.06
CA VAL A 173 4.17 14.35 -2.02
C VAL A 173 5.14 13.20 -2.27
N SER A 174 4.73 11.98 -1.93
CA SER A 174 5.44 10.72 -2.23
C SER A 174 4.46 9.56 -2.26
N ASP A 175 4.91 8.43 -2.79
CA ASP A 175 4.25 7.14 -2.58
C ASP A 175 4.23 6.83 -1.06
N ILE A 176 3.16 6.16 -0.60
CA ILE A 176 3.10 5.56 0.73
C ILE A 176 3.78 4.20 0.63
N LYS A 177 4.88 4.02 1.36
CA LYS A 177 5.59 2.75 1.44
C LYS A 177 5.12 1.95 2.64
N ILE A 178 5.00 0.65 2.47
CA ILE A 178 4.62 -0.29 3.52
C ILE A 178 5.68 -1.39 3.53
N GLU A 179 6.21 -1.69 4.71
CA GLU A 179 7.26 -2.68 4.92
C GLU A 179 6.83 -3.67 6.01
N ALA A 180 6.69 -4.94 5.65
CA ALA A 180 6.50 -6.03 6.60
C ALA A 180 7.86 -6.60 7.02
N LEU A 181 8.30 -6.24 8.22
CA LEU A 181 9.58 -6.65 8.81
C LEU A 181 9.37 -7.90 9.66
N PHE A 182 9.50 -9.09 9.06
CA PHE A 182 9.14 -10.37 9.68
C PHE A 182 9.93 -10.65 10.95
N LYS A 183 11.26 -10.46 10.92
CA LYS A 183 12.14 -10.69 12.08
C LYS A 183 11.77 -9.80 13.28
N ARG A 184 11.29 -8.58 13.01
CA ARG A 184 10.89 -7.63 14.05
C ARG A 184 9.42 -7.79 14.45
N LYS A 185 8.64 -8.56 13.69
CA LYS A 185 7.17 -8.65 13.82
C LYS A 185 6.51 -7.26 13.76
N VAL A 186 6.99 -6.43 12.85
CA VAL A 186 6.57 -5.02 12.71
C VAL A 186 6.10 -4.76 11.28
N ILE A 187 5.05 -3.95 11.15
CA ILE A 187 4.69 -3.30 9.90
C ILE A 187 5.04 -1.80 10.04
N GLU A 188 5.90 -1.30 9.15
CA GLU A 188 6.21 0.12 9.04
C GLU A 188 5.50 0.69 7.81
N MET A 189 4.81 1.81 7.97
CA MET A 189 4.24 2.58 6.86
C MET A 189 4.85 3.97 6.86
N PHE A 190 5.26 4.49 5.71
CA PHE A 190 5.86 5.81 5.68
C PHE A 190 5.68 6.58 4.38
N VAL A 191 5.71 7.90 4.52
CA VAL A 191 5.82 8.87 3.42
C VAL A 191 7.13 9.63 3.56
N THR A 192 7.71 10.06 2.45
CA THR A 192 9.01 10.75 2.40
C THR A 192 8.82 12.19 1.94
N LEU A 193 9.38 13.12 2.69
CA LEU A 193 9.32 14.56 2.47
C LEU A 193 10.73 15.09 2.26
N LYS A 194 10.97 15.81 1.17
CA LYS A 194 12.24 16.54 1.01
C LYS A 194 12.33 17.67 2.02
N ALA A 195 13.47 17.82 2.67
CA ALA A 195 13.69 18.94 3.58
C ALA A 195 13.73 20.27 2.79
N PRO A 196 13.15 21.36 3.32
CA PRO A 196 13.21 22.66 2.66
C PRO A 196 14.65 23.16 2.60
N GLN A 197 15.13 23.48 1.40
CA GLN A 197 16.53 23.90 1.17
C GLN A 197 16.75 25.39 1.48
N ASP A 198 15.67 26.17 1.58
CA ASP A 198 15.68 27.60 1.95
C ASP A 198 15.82 27.82 3.46
N LYS A 199 15.91 26.75 4.27
CA LYS A 199 15.92 26.83 5.74
C LYS A 199 17.17 26.20 6.34
N LYS A 200 17.70 26.84 7.38
CA LYS A 200 18.69 26.23 8.28
C LYS A 200 18.06 25.10 9.10
N LEU A 201 18.88 24.25 9.71
CA LEU A 201 18.46 23.07 10.47
C LEU A 201 17.26 23.29 11.41
N LYS A 202 17.35 24.27 12.32
CA LYS A 202 16.25 24.59 13.26
C LYS A 202 14.96 24.95 12.53
N GLY A 203 15.07 25.64 11.40
CA GLY A 203 13.95 25.98 10.53
C GLY A 203 13.35 24.77 9.81
N GLN A 204 14.17 23.79 9.43
CA GLN A 204 13.72 22.52 8.84
C GLN A 204 12.96 21.66 9.87
N LEU A 205 13.47 21.55 11.11
CA LEU A 205 12.80 20.86 12.21
C LEU A 205 11.46 21.54 12.57
N ASN A 206 11.44 22.87 12.66
CA ASN A 206 10.20 23.61 12.88
C ASN A 206 9.21 23.46 11.73
N TRP A 207 9.69 23.37 10.48
CA TRP A 207 8.84 23.16 9.32
C TRP A 207 8.11 21.81 9.41
N ILE A 208 8.81 20.71 9.71
CA ILE A 208 8.16 19.40 9.78
C ILE A 208 7.16 19.30 10.95
N LYS A 209 7.47 19.90 12.10
CA LYS A 209 6.51 20.04 13.21
C LYS A 209 5.22 20.74 12.76
N ARG A 210 5.35 21.85 12.02
CA ARG A 210 4.19 22.59 11.50
C ARG A 210 3.37 21.76 10.52
N GLN A 211 4.00 20.91 9.70
CA GLN A 211 3.27 19.99 8.84
C GLN A 211 2.41 19.01 9.66
N LEU A 212 2.98 18.42 10.72
CA LEU A 212 2.26 17.52 11.61
C LEU A 212 1.14 18.23 12.39
N ASP A 213 1.37 19.46 12.85
CA ASP A 213 0.34 20.27 13.49
C ASP A 213 -0.82 20.59 12.53
N ASN A 214 -0.53 20.86 11.26
CA ASN A 214 -1.56 21.04 10.23
C ASN A 214 -2.38 19.75 10.03
N CYS A 215 -1.73 18.58 9.99
CA CYS A 215 -2.43 17.29 9.94
C CYS A 215 -3.35 17.09 11.15
N ARG A 216 -2.86 17.40 12.35
CA ARG A 216 -3.63 17.36 13.60
C ARG A 216 -4.85 18.27 13.56
N LYS A 217 -4.73 19.47 13.00
CA LYS A 217 -5.85 20.43 12.86
C LYS A 217 -6.89 19.95 11.84
N LYS A 218 -6.46 19.31 10.75
CA LYS A 218 -7.36 18.79 9.71
C LYS A 218 -8.24 17.65 10.22
N ASN A 219 -7.69 16.73 11.02
CA ASN A 219 -8.45 15.64 11.60
C ASN A 219 -7.92 15.27 12.99
N LYS A 220 -8.43 15.98 14.00
CA LYS A 220 -7.97 15.85 15.39
C LYS A 220 -8.19 14.45 15.97
N GLU A 221 -9.32 13.84 15.67
CA GLU A 221 -9.69 12.52 16.20
C GLU A 221 -8.79 11.43 15.65
N THR A 222 -8.64 11.35 14.33
CA THR A 222 -7.76 10.35 13.69
C THR A 222 -6.32 10.56 14.12
N PHE A 223 -5.83 11.81 14.13
CA PHE A 223 -4.46 12.10 14.55
C PHE A 223 -4.19 11.64 15.98
N LYS A 224 -5.10 11.93 16.93
CA LYS A 224 -4.98 11.51 18.33
C LYS A 224 -4.89 9.98 18.48
N LYS A 225 -5.60 9.22 17.64
CA LYS A 225 -5.57 7.74 17.67
C LYS A 225 -4.22 7.16 17.26
N ILE A 226 -3.49 7.82 16.36
CA ILE A 226 -2.25 7.28 15.79
C ILE A 226 -0.97 7.99 16.24
N GLN A 227 -1.07 9.17 16.87
CA GLN A 227 0.09 10.03 17.17
C GLN A 227 1.22 9.32 17.95
N ASN A 228 0.87 8.42 18.88
CA ASN A 228 1.85 7.70 19.70
C ASN A 228 2.60 6.62 18.91
N GLU A 229 2.07 6.21 17.77
CA GLU A 229 2.67 5.23 16.85
C GLU A 229 3.39 5.92 15.68
N ILE A 230 3.37 7.27 15.63
CA ILE A 230 4.09 8.05 14.61
C ILE A 230 5.50 8.39 15.09
N LEU A 231 6.49 8.13 14.23
CA LEU A 231 7.87 8.58 14.38
C LEU A 231 8.30 9.42 13.18
N ILE A 232 9.29 10.27 13.41
CA ILE A 232 9.96 11.06 12.38
C ILE A 232 11.36 10.49 12.21
N GLU A 233 11.66 9.91 11.06
CA GLU A 233 13.01 9.50 10.68
C GLU A 233 13.67 10.62 9.89
N ILE A 234 14.82 11.08 10.39
CA ILE A 234 15.61 12.14 9.79
C ILE A 234 16.73 11.48 8.98
N ILE A 235 16.70 11.67 7.67
CA ILE A 235 17.71 11.16 6.75
C ILE A 235 18.70 12.27 6.47
N LEU A 236 19.95 12.03 6.83
CA LEU A 236 21.03 13.00 6.73
C LEU A 236 21.82 12.77 5.43
N LYS A 237 22.39 13.84 4.86
CA LYS A 237 23.28 13.72 3.70
C LYS A 237 24.59 13.06 4.11
N ASN A 238 25.21 12.35 3.16
CA ASN A 238 26.54 11.75 3.30
C ASN A 238 26.70 10.77 4.48
N THR A 239 25.60 10.17 4.95
CA THR A 239 25.63 9.14 5.98
C THR A 239 24.50 8.14 5.79
N ASN A 240 24.75 6.90 6.22
CA ASN A 240 23.73 5.85 6.30
C ASN A 240 23.02 5.85 7.66
N ARG A 241 23.41 6.74 8.59
CA ARG A 241 22.72 6.87 9.88
C ARG A 241 21.42 7.64 9.69
N THR A 242 20.37 7.11 10.30
CA THR A 242 19.05 7.71 10.39
C THR A 242 18.68 7.85 11.85
N GLU A 243 18.21 9.03 12.24
CA GLU A 243 17.73 9.26 13.60
C GLU A 243 16.21 9.19 13.61
N ARG A 244 15.63 8.42 14.54
CA ARG A 244 14.18 8.28 14.70
C ARG A 244 13.77 8.95 16.01
N VAL A 245 12.86 9.91 15.93
CA VAL A 245 12.35 10.67 17.08
C VAL A 245 10.83 10.68 17.10
N SER A 246 10.24 10.83 18.29
CA SER A 246 8.80 11.06 18.39
C SER A 246 8.47 12.50 18.00
N ILE A 247 7.18 12.76 17.78
CA ILE A 247 6.69 14.11 17.48
C ILE A 247 7.03 15.09 18.62
N ASP A 248 7.00 14.61 19.88
CA ASP A 248 7.21 15.44 21.06
C ASP A 248 8.69 15.72 21.33
N THR A 249 9.58 14.79 20.97
CA THR A 249 11.02 14.88 21.29
C THR A 249 11.90 15.37 20.15
N ILE A 250 11.33 15.70 18.99
CA ILE A 250 12.10 16.17 17.83
C ILE A 250 12.97 17.42 18.08
N ASP A 251 12.68 18.26 19.09
CA ASP A 251 13.59 19.38 19.42
C ASP A 251 14.91 18.91 20.01
N ASN A 252 14.92 17.76 20.68
CA ASN A 252 16.08 17.25 21.40
C ASN A 252 17.19 16.77 20.44
N ILE A 253 16.84 16.46 19.19
CA ILE A 253 17.80 15.95 18.20
C ILE A 253 18.73 17.04 17.65
N TYR A 254 18.41 18.32 17.87
CA TYR A 254 19.13 19.43 17.23
C TYR A 254 20.64 19.36 17.50
N ASP A 255 21.04 19.16 18.75
CA ASP A 255 22.45 19.14 19.13
C ASP A 255 23.21 17.94 18.56
N GLU A 256 22.51 16.82 18.33
CA GLU A 256 23.08 15.59 17.76
C GLU A 256 23.36 15.71 16.26
N ILE A 257 22.60 16.55 15.55
CA ILE A 257 22.69 16.70 14.09
C ILE A 257 23.08 18.11 13.64
N LYS A 258 23.50 18.99 14.56
CA LYS A 258 23.80 20.41 14.30
C LYS A 258 24.81 20.66 13.18
N ASP A 259 25.77 19.76 13.03
CA ASP A 259 26.85 19.84 12.04
C ASP A 259 26.54 19.03 10.77
N ARG A 260 25.28 18.62 10.58
CA ARG A 260 24.85 17.76 9.47
C ARG A 260 23.72 18.40 8.68
N GLU A 261 23.64 18.03 7.41
CA GLU A 261 22.55 18.46 6.53
C GLU A 261 21.45 17.42 6.44
N ILE A 262 20.20 17.84 6.65
CA ILE A 262 19.05 16.98 6.41
C ILE A 262 18.79 16.87 4.91
N LYS A 263 18.69 15.63 4.41
CA LYS A 263 18.26 15.32 3.06
C LYS A 263 16.73 15.27 2.99
N GLU A 264 16.13 14.41 3.80
CA GLU A 264 14.72 14.05 3.76
C GLU A 264 14.21 13.73 5.18
N PHE A 265 12.91 13.91 5.39
CA PHE A 265 12.18 13.40 6.54
C PHE A 265 11.30 12.24 6.07
N ARG A 266 11.23 11.15 6.84
CA ARG A 266 10.15 10.18 6.69
C ARG A 266 9.23 10.26 7.89
N ILE A 267 7.92 10.31 7.62
CA ILE A 267 6.91 10.17 8.66
C ILE A 267 6.52 8.70 8.68
N LEU A 268 6.90 8.00 9.73
CA LEU A 268 6.63 6.59 9.93
C LEU A 268 5.43 6.42 10.82
N TYR A 269 4.63 5.41 10.53
CA TYR A 269 3.68 4.81 11.42
C TYR A 269 4.10 3.35 11.63
N ILE A 270 4.28 2.94 12.88
CA ILE A 270 4.82 1.63 13.22
C ILE A 270 3.78 0.83 14.00
N LYS A 271 3.46 -0.37 13.49
CA LYS A 271 2.65 -1.34 14.21
C LYS A 271 3.49 -2.54 14.61
N ASP A 272 3.63 -2.73 15.92
CA ASP A 272 4.36 -3.85 16.52
C ASP A 272 3.40 -4.98 16.93
N PHE A 273 3.68 -6.18 16.45
CA PHE A 273 2.93 -7.41 16.71
C PHE A 273 3.65 -8.38 17.65
N SER A 274 4.78 -7.98 18.25
CA SER A 274 5.53 -8.80 19.21
C SER A 274 4.84 -8.96 20.58
N LYS A 275 3.92 -8.04 20.94
CA LYS A 275 3.28 -7.96 22.26
C LYS A 275 1.87 -8.57 22.33
N LYS A 276 1.51 -9.44 21.38
CA LYS A 276 0.24 -10.19 21.40
C LYS A 276 0.47 -11.66 21.61
#